data_AF-A0A511YFZ3-F1
#
_entry.id   AF-A0A511YFZ3-F1
#
_cell.length_a   1.000
_cell.length_b   1.000
_cell.length_c   1.000
_cell.angle_alpha   90.00
_cell.angle_beta   90.00
_cell.angle_gamma   90.00
#
_symmetry.space_group_name_H-M   'P 1'
#
loop_
_entity.id
_entity.type
_entity.pdbx_description
1 polymer ?
#
loop_
_entity_poly.entity_id
_entity_poly.type
_entity_poly.pdbx_seq_one_letter_code
_entity_poly.pdbx_strand_id
1 'polypeptide(L)'
;MDFNWKGKTYSLPVTLNQVTVRQRIEFDAQYRSEIVQLQENVFRKDEEGNELDVDEMDVSLLNVSVAAMNLSFFTGIPMSEIDSEMSVDDVMNLYFSCFHQLYEEQENIQLQEEYLFMDDFWKIETPVLSHESKITFNELITSKQVIKQMQELSAGKWDAIPILAAIYLKKEGEVFNESWLSPGSERLEMMYNLPMDIALAVAFFLQNSMDQFLKTSVYLQEEKTETGQI
;
A
#
# COMPACT_ATOMS: atom_id res chain seq x y z
N MET A 1 14.22 -13.31 -6.08
CA MET A 1 15.63 -13.71 -6.00
C MET A 1 15.73 -14.96 -5.15
N ASP A 2 16.37 -16.00 -5.68
CA ASP A 2 16.61 -17.21 -4.90
C ASP A 2 17.98 -17.12 -4.22
N PHE A 3 18.06 -17.56 -2.97
CA PHE A 3 19.32 -17.67 -2.24
C PHE A 3 19.38 -18.98 -1.45
N ASN A 4 20.60 -19.47 -1.21
CA ASN A 4 20.83 -20.70 -0.46
C ASN A 4 21.30 -20.37 0.96
N TRP A 5 20.64 -20.93 1.95
CA TRP A 5 21.02 -20.80 3.35
C TRP A 5 20.79 -22.11 4.10
N LYS A 6 21.80 -22.55 4.86
CA LYS A 6 21.81 -23.86 5.57
C LYS A 6 21.39 -25.06 4.69
N GLY A 7 21.77 -25.04 3.41
CA GLY A 7 21.45 -26.13 2.46
C GLY A 7 19.99 -26.17 1.98
N LYS A 8 19.19 -25.14 2.26
CA LYS A 8 17.84 -24.92 1.70
C LYS A 8 17.86 -23.71 0.77
N THR A 9 17.05 -23.78 -0.28
CA THR A 9 16.83 -22.65 -1.20
C THR A 9 15.58 -21.89 -0.75
N TYR A 10 15.72 -20.58 -0.60
CA TYR A 10 14.66 -19.65 -0.24
C TYR A 10 14.48 -18.65 -1.38
N SER A 11 13.27 -18.11 -1.53
CA SER A 11 12.95 -17.12 -2.56
C SER A 11 12.41 -15.85 -1.91
N LEU A 12 12.90 -14.71 -2.39
CA LEU A 12 12.45 -13.38 -1.98
C LEU A 12 11.81 -12.66 -3.17
N PRO A 13 10.76 -11.86 -2.93
CA PRO A 13 10.23 -10.99 -3.97
C PRO A 13 11.25 -9.91 -4.33
N VAL A 14 11.38 -9.60 -5.62
CA VAL A 14 12.26 -8.55 -6.16
C VAL A 14 11.50 -7.48 -6.93
N THR A 15 10.24 -7.73 -7.25
CA THR A 15 9.35 -6.82 -7.96
C THR A 15 7.99 -6.76 -7.27
N LEU A 16 7.30 -5.63 -7.35
CA LEU A 16 6.00 -5.45 -6.69
C LEU A 16 4.96 -6.47 -7.15
N ASN A 17 5.06 -6.95 -8.39
CA ASN A 17 4.13 -7.95 -8.92
C ASN A 17 4.25 -9.34 -8.27
N GLN A 18 5.30 -9.59 -7.48
CA GLN A 18 5.53 -10.84 -6.74
C GLN A 18 4.98 -10.79 -5.32
N VAL A 19 4.58 -9.60 -4.84
CA VAL A 19 3.98 -9.40 -3.53
C VAL A 19 2.49 -9.18 -3.73
N THR A 20 1.66 -9.94 -3.03
CA THR A 20 0.22 -9.75 -3.03
C THR A 20 -0.23 -8.77 -1.96
N VAL A 21 -1.40 -8.16 -2.13
CA VAL A 21 -2.05 -7.33 -1.11
C VAL A 21 -2.23 -8.11 0.19
N ARG A 22 -2.62 -9.38 0.12
CA ARG A 22 -2.76 -10.27 1.27
C ARG A 22 -1.44 -10.40 2.05
N GLN A 23 -0.33 -10.68 1.35
CA GLN A 23 0.99 -10.75 2.00
C GLN A 23 1.37 -9.41 2.65
N ARG A 24 1.02 -8.28 2.04
CA ARG A 24 1.27 -6.97 2.67
C ARG A 24 0.45 -6.79 3.95
N ILE A 25 -0.83 -7.14 3.93
CA ILE A 25 -1.71 -7.07 5.10
C ILE A 25 -1.19 -8.00 6.21
N GLU A 26 -0.79 -9.22 5.87
CA GLU A 26 -0.25 -10.20 6.81
C GLU A 26 1.08 -9.73 7.43
N PHE A 27 1.97 -9.13 6.64
CA PHE A 27 3.20 -8.52 7.14
C PHE A 27 2.90 -7.41 8.15
N ASP A 28 1.99 -6.48 7.80
CA ASP A 28 1.59 -5.39 8.68
C ASP A 28 0.92 -5.94 9.96
N ALA A 29 0.08 -6.97 9.86
CA ALA A 29 -0.55 -7.61 11.01
C ALA A 29 0.49 -8.23 11.96
N GLN A 30 1.61 -8.74 11.43
CA GLN A 30 2.65 -9.38 12.21
C GLN A 30 3.65 -8.38 12.82
N TYR A 31 4.09 -7.38 12.06
CA TYR A 31 5.25 -6.55 12.42
C TYR A 31 4.96 -5.06 12.59
N ARG A 32 3.81 -4.53 12.13
CA ARG A 32 3.56 -3.07 12.12
C ARG A 32 3.70 -2.42 13.50
N SER A 33 3.16 -3.04 14.55
CA SER A 33 3.25 -2.47 15.90
C SER A 33 4.68 -2.37 16.40
N GLU A 34 5.51 -3.36 16.07
CA GLU A 34 6.93 -3.39 16.45
C GLU A 34 7.71 -2.35 15.67
N ILE A 35 7.48 -2.25 14.35
CA ILE A 35 8.10 -1.24 13.49
C ILE A 35 7.75 0.17 13.97
N VAL A 36 6.48 0.44 14.31
CA VAL A 36 6.06 1.75 14.84
C VAL A 36 6.76 2.05 16.15
N GLN A 37 6.87 1.08 17.07
CA GLN A 37 7.58 1.28 18.33
C GLN A 37 9.08 1.56 18.11
N LEU A 38 9.72 0.83 17.20
CA LEU A 38 11.12 1.08 16.84
C LEU A 38 11.29 2.49 16.24
N GLN A 39 10.39 2.90 15.35
CA GLN A 39 10.40 4.25 14.77
C GLN A 39 10.20 5.34 15.83
N GLU A 40 9.24 5.19 16.74
CA GLU A 40 9.01 6.14 17.84
C GLU A 40 10.21 6.23 18.80
N ASN A 41 10.93 5.12 18.99
CA ASN A 41 12.13 5.09 19.83
C ASN A 41 13.31 5.83 19.19
N VAL A 42 13.41 5.83 17.87
CA VAL A 42 14.49 6.49 17.10
C VAL A 42 14.15 7.95 16.82
N PHE A 43 12.95 8.22 16.30
CA PHE A 43 12.49 9.54 15.88
C PHE A 43 11.68 10.22 16.98
N ARG A 44 12.36 10.55 18.08
CA ARG A 44 11.73 11.17 19.25
C ARG A 44 11.45 12.65 19.01
N LYS A 45 10.37 13.13 19.63
CA LYS A 45 9.99 14.54 19.66
C LYS A 45 9.97 15.05 21.09
N ASP A 46 10.32 16.31 21.28
CA ASP A 46 10.19 16.99 22.57
C ASP A 46 8.72 17.36 22.88
N GLU A 47 8.47 17.95 24.05
CA GLU A 47 7.14 18.39 24.48
C GLU A 47 6.54 19.51 23.60
N GLU A 48 7.38 20.20 22.83
CA GLU A 48 6.98 21.25 21.88
C GLU A 48 6.77 20.71 20.46
N GLY A 49 7.06 19.42 20.23
CA GLY A 49 6.91 18.74 18.95
C GLY A 49 8.12 18.86 18.02
N ASN A 50 9.26 19.39 18.49
CA ASN A 50 10.49 19.46 17.71
C ASN A 50 11.18 18.09 17.68
N GLU A 51 11.76 17.75 16.52
CA GLU A 51 12.54 16.51 16.36
C GLU A 51 13.85 16.62 17.14
N LEU A 52 14.11 15.62 17.98
CA LEU A 52 15.38 15.49 18.69
C LEU A 52 16.47 15.00 17.75
N ASP A 53 17.72 15.28 18.09
CA ASP A 53 18.89 14.82 17.33
C ASP A 53 18.90 13.29 17.29
N VAL A 54 18.99 12.72 16.09
CA VAL A 54 18.87 11.29 15.84
C VAL A 54 20.26 10.66 15.78
N ASP A 55 20.49 9.61 16.56
CA ASP A 55 21.72 8.82 16.49
C ASP A 55 21.72 7.95 15.21
N GLU A 56 22.75 8.12 14.37
CA GLU A 56 22.92 7.31 13.14
C GLU A 56 23.01 5.81 13.43
N MET A 57 23.52 5.42 14.61
CA MET A 57 23.57 4.04 15.05
C MET A 57 22.15 3.50 15.28
N ASP A 58 21.27 4.28 15.90
CA ASP A 58 19.89 3.90 16.17
C ASP A 58 19.09 3.74 14.86
N VAL A 59 19.33 4.62 13.88
CA VAL A 59 18.75 4.49 12.52
C VAL A 59 19.24 3.22 11.84
N SER A 60 20.53 2.91 11.98
CA SER A 60 21.11 1.70 11.40
C SER A 60 20.50 0.44 12.01
N LEU A 61 20.31 0.39 13.33
CA LEU A 61 19.67 -0.72 14.03
C LEU A 61 18.18 -0.89 13.66
N LEU A 62 17.46 0.22 13.47
CA LEU A 62 16.09 0.19 12.94
C LEU A 62 16.06 -0.46 11.56
N ASN A 63 16.94 -0.03 10.64
CA ASN A 63 16.98 -0.57 9.29
C ASN A 63 17.33 -2.06 9.27
N VAL A 64 18.27 -2.50 10.11
CA VAL A 64 18.62 -3.92 10.25
C VAL A 64 17.44 -4.73 10.79
N SER A 65 16.74 -4.21 11.80
CA SER A 65 15.55 -4.86 12.37
C SER A 65 14.45 -5.03 11.32
N VAL A 66 14.15 -3.97 10.55
CA VAL A 66 13.15 -4.00 9.47
C VAL A 66 13.58 -4.97 8.36
N ALA A 67 14.86 -5.01 8.02
CA ALA A 67 15.40 -5.95 7.04
C ALA A 67 15.23 -7.40 7.49
N ALA A 68 15.55 -7.71 8.74
CA ALA A 68 15.37 -9.03 9.33
C ALA A 68 13.89 -9.45 9.36
N MET A 69 12.98 -8.54 9.72
CA MET A 69 11.52 -8.79 9.70
C MET A 69 11.01 -9.14 8.30
N ASN A 70 11.45 -8.39 7.27
CA ASN A 70 11.11 -8.69 5.87
C ASN A 70 11.63 -10.08 5.45
N LEU A 71 12.90 -10.38 5.75
CA LEU A 71 13.46 -11.70 5.45
C LEU A 71 12.69 -12.81 6.18
N SER A 72 12.43 -12.66 7.48
CA SER A 72 11.68 -13.64 8.27
C SER A 72 10.31 -13.90 7.67
N PHE A 73 9.57 -12.84 7.34
CA PHE A 73 8.24 -12.96 6.76
C PHE A 73 8.22 -13.71 5.42
N PHE A 74 9.03 -13.26 4.45
CA PHE A 74 8.96 -13.79 3.09
C PHE A 74 9.65 -15.16 2.93
N THR A 75 10.64 -15.47 3.77
CA THR A 75 11.37 -16.75 3.71
C THR A 75 10.83 -17.80 4.69
N GLY A 76 10.08 -17.37 5.71
CA GLY A 76 9.66 -18.22 6.82
C GLY A 76 10.79 -18.63 7.77
N ILE A 77 11.99 -18.05 7.64
CA ILE A 77 13.09 -18.29 8.58
C ILE A 77 12.76 -17.56 9.89
N PRO A 78 12.78 -18.23 11.06
CA PRO A 78 12.49 -17.57 12.33
C PRO A 78 13.47 -16.42 12.62
N MET A 79 12.95 -15.28 13.10
CA MET A 79 13.76 -14.12 13.53
C MET A 79 14.95 -14.51 14.42
N SER A 80 14.74 -15.42 15.38
CA SER A 80 15.80 -15.88 16.27
C SER A 80 16.98 -16.53 15.54
N GLU A 81 16.74 -17.21 14.41
CA GLU A 81 17.82 -17.77 13.60
C GLU A 81 18.49 -16.71 12.74
N ILE A 82 17.73 -15.74 12.22
CA ILE A 82 18.29 -14.61 11.48
C ILE A 82 19.24 -13.81 12.38
N ASP A 83 18.78 -13.43 13.58
CA ASP A 83 19.52 -12.57 14.52
C ASP A 83 20.80 -13.22 15.06
N SER A 84 20.80 -14.55 15.21
CA SER A 84 21.93 -15.27 15.84
C SER A 84 22.88 -15.93 14.85
N GLU A 85 22.43 -16.21 13.62
CA GLU A 85 23.21 -17.02 12.67
C GLU A 85 23.44 -16.35 11.32
N MET A 86 22.68 -15.32 10.94
CA MET A 86 22.98 -14.53 9.74
C MET A 86 23.80 -13.29 10.12
N SER A 87 24.82 -12.98 9.32
CA SER A 87 25.56 -11.73 9.52
C SER A 87 24.67 -10.54 9.13
N VAL A 88 24.87 -9.40 9.82
CA VAL A 88 24.17 -8.16 9.49
C VAL A 88 24.42 -7.78 8.02
N ASP A 89 25.64 -7.97 7.53
CA ASP A 89 25.98 -7.70 6.13
C ASP A 89 25.16 -8.57 5.16
N ASP A 90 24.97 -9.86 5.45
CA ASP A 90 24.16 -10.74 4.60
C ASP A 90 22.68 -10.32 4.61
N VAL A 91 22.15 -9.97 5.78
CA VAL A 91 20.77 -9.49 5.93
C VAL A 91 20.55 -8.23 5.11
N MET A 92 21.43 -7.24 5.27
CA MET A 92 21.32 -5.97 4.56
C MET A 92 21.54 -6.14 3.06
N ASN A 93 22.48 -7.00 2.64
CA ASN A 93 22.70 -7.29 1.22
C ASN A 93 21.46 -7.90 0.57
N LEU A 94 20.82 -8.89 1.22
CA LEU A 94 19.57 -9.46 0.71
C LEU A 94 18.46 -8.41 0.70
N TYR A 95 18.38 -7.59 1.74
CA TYR A 95 17.37 -6.55 1.84
C TYR A 95 17.48 -5.50 0.74
N PHE A 96 18.66 -4.93 0.53
CA PHE A 96 18.87 -3.95 -0.53
C PHE A 96 18.76 -4.56 -1.93
N SER A 97 19.13 -5.83 -2.10
CA SER A 97 19.01 -6.49 -3.40
C SER A 97 17.58 -6.82 -3.79
N CYS A 98 16.68 -7.00 -2.81
CA CYS A 98 15.32 -7.47 -3.05
C CYS A 98 14.26 -6.41 -2.74
N PHE A 99 14.26 -5.86 -1.53
CA PHE A 99 13.19 -5.00 -1.02
C PHE A 99 13.41 -3.53 -1.34
N HIS A 100 14.66 -3.05 -1.40
CA HIS A 100 14.92 -1.65 -1.74
C HIS A 100 14.36 -1.27 -3.13
N GLN A 101 14.50 -2.17 -4.09
CA GLN A 101 13.94 -2.00 -5.44
C GLN A 101 12.40 -1.88 -5.41
N LEU A 102 11.73 -2.58 -4.50
CA LEU A 102 10.26 -2.47 -4.35
C LEU A 102 9.84 -1.06 -3.92
N TYR A 103 10.61 -0.41 -3.05
CA TYR A 103 10.33 0.96 -2.63
C TYR A 103 10.53 1.96 -3.76
N GLU A 104 11.61 1.80 -4.54
CA GLU A 104 11.82 2.61 -5.74
C GLU A 104 10.70 2.41 -6.77
N GLU A 105 10.27 1.16 -7.00
CA GLU A 105 9.13 0.86 -7.87
C GLU A 105 7.85 1.53 -7.35
N GLN A 106 7.59 1.48 -6.03
CA GLN A 106 6.43 2.09 -5.39
C GLN A 106 6.39 3.61 -5.58
N GLU A 107 7.53 4.29 -5.45
CA GLU A 107 7.63 5.74 -5.64
C GLU A 107 7.45 6.17 -7.11
N ASN A 108 7.76 5.28 -8.06
CA ASN A 108 7.77 5.57 -9.49
C ASN A 108 6.65 4.88 -10.27
N ILE A 109 5.53 4.55 -9.60
CA ILE A 109 4.40 3.88 -10.26
C ILE A 109 3.85 4.70 -11.42
N GLN A 110 3.74 4.03 -12.56
CA GLN A 110 3.10 4.55 -13.76
C GLN A 110 1.79 3.84 -14.00
N LEU A 111 0.71 4.62 -14.14
CA LEU A 111 -0.59 4.08 -14.49
C LEU A 111 -0.55 3.50 -15.91
N GLN A 112 -1.01 2.26 -16.04
CA GLN A 112 -1.20 1.57 -17.31
C GLN A 112 -2.67 1.64 -17.72
N GLU A 113 -2.93 1.55 -19.03
CA GLU A 113 -4.30 1.49 -19.56
C GLU A 113 -4.98 0.17 -19.20
N GLU A 114 -4.21 -0.93 -19.19
CA GLU A 114 -4.65 -2.27 -18.89
C GLU A 114 -3.63 -2.99 -18.00
N TYR A 115 -4.12 -3.85 -17.11
CA TYR A 115 -3.32 -4.67 -16.20
C TYR A 115 -3.66 -6.14 -16.43
N LEU A 116 -2.64 -6.98 -16.61
CA LEU A 116 -2.82 -8.43 -16.73
C LEU A 116 -2.94 -9.05 -15.34
N PHE A 117 -4.08 -9.67 -15.04
CA PHE A 117 -4.33 -10.31 -13.76
C PHE A 117 -5.23 -11.54 -13.91
N MET A 118 -4.76 -12.69 -13.40
CA MET A 118 -5.41 -13.99 -13.56
C MET A 118 -5.77 -14.33 -15.02
N ASP A 119 -4.80 -14.13 -15.92
CA ASP A 119 -4.93 -14.36 -17.37
C ASP A 119 -5.96 -13.48 -18.11
N ASP A 120 -6.54 -12.48 -17.44
CA ASP A 120 -7.48 -11.51 -18.01
C ASP A 120 -6.91 -10.09 -17.96
N PHE A 121 -7.40 -9.23 -18.86
CA PHE A 121 -7.08 -7.80 -18.84
C PHE A 121 -8.10 -7.02 -18.01
N TRP A 122 -7.58 -6.19 -17.13
CA TRP A 122 -8.33 -5.36 -16.21
C TRP A 122 -7.97 -3.89 -16.42
N LYS A 123 -8.92 -3.00 -16.18
CA LYS A 123 -8.71 -1.55 -16.29
C LYS A 123 -9.19 -0.87 -15.02
N ILE A 124 -8.51 0.21 -14.66
CA ILE A 124 -9.01 1.11 -13.64
C ILE A 124 -10.09 1.97 -14.31
N GLU A 125 -11.35 1.74 -13.94
CA GLU A 125 -12.48 2.45 -14.53
C GLU A 125 -12.51 3.91 -14.05
N THR A 126 -12.46 4.84 -15.00
CA THR A 126 -12.58 6.26 -14.71
C THR A 126 -14.04 6.64 -14.48
N PRO A 127 -14.36 7.44 -13.44
CA PRO A 127 -15.72 7.90 -13.23
C PRO A 127 -16.15 8.83 -14.39
N VAL A 128 -17.29 8.52 -15.01
CA VAL A 128 -17.89 9.36 -16.06
C VAL A 128 -19.11 10.08 -15.50
N LEU A 129 -19.03 11.40 -15.39
CA LEU A 129 -20.15 12.26 -15.04
C LEU A 129 -20.84 12.75 -16.31
N SER A 130 -22.11 12.39 -16.46
CA SER A 130 -22.98 12.85 -17.54
C SER A 130 -24.22 13.55 -16.97
N HIS A 131 -24.92 14.32 -17.80
CA HIS A 131 -26.18 14.97 -17.41
C HIS A 131 -27.32 13.98 -17.12
N GLU A 132 -27.16 12.72 -17.54
CA GLU A 132 -28.09 11.63 -17.26
C GLU A 132 -27.68 10.79 -16.04
N SER A 133 -26.49 11.05 -15.47
CA SER A 133 -25.98 10.31 -14.31
C SER A 133 -26.90 10.53 -13.11
N LYS A 134 -27.75 9.53 -12.84
CA LYS A 134 -28.57 9.45 -11.63
C LYS A 134 -27.86 8.56 -10.64
N ILE A 135 -27.55 9.09 -9.47
CA ILE A 135 -27.03 8.30 -8.36
C ILE A 135 -28.20 7.66 -7.59
N THR A 136 -28.12 6.36 -7.39
CA THR A 136 -29.00 5.63 -6.49
C THR A 136 -28.58 5.87 -5.04
N PHE A 137 -29.49 5.62 -4.08
CA PHE A 137 -29.15 5.78 -2.67
C PHE A 137 -28.00 4.86 -2.24
N ASN A 138 -27.92 3.65 -2.78
CA ASN A 138 -26.85 2.73 -2.45
C ASN A 138 -25.50 3.19 -3.02
N GLU A 139 -25.45 3.70 -4.25
CA GLU A 139 -24.22 4.26 -4.82
C GLU A 139 -23.71 5.46 -3.99
N LEU A 140 -24.62 6.24 -3.38
CA LEU A 140 -24.24 7.27 -2.42
C LEU A 140 -23.64 6.69 -1.13
N ILE A 141 -24.17 5.57 -0.61
CA ILE A 141 -23.58 4.86 0.53
C ILE A 141 -22.20 4.31 0.16
N THR A 142 -22.08 3.66 -1.00
CA THR A 142 -20.81 3.13 -1.50
C THR A 142 -19.78 4.25 -1.65
N SER A 143 -20.18 5.43 -2.12
CA SER A 143 -19.28 6.60 -2.21
C SER A 143 -18.74 7.02 -0.84
N LYS A 144 -19.57 7.00 0.22
CA LYS A 144 -19.10 7.25 1.60
C LYS A 144 -18.13 6.17 2.07
N GLN A 145 -18.38 4.91 1.71
CA GLN A 145 -17.47 3.82 2.04
C GLN A 145 -16.13 4.01 1.32
N VAL A 146 -16.11 4.38 0.04
CA VAL A 146 -14.88 4.70 -0.70
C VAL A 146 -14.06 5.75 0.02
N ILE A 147 -14.69 6.87 0.44
CA ILE A 147 -13.99 7.94 1.18
C ILE A 147 -13.39 7.39 2.48
N LYS A 148 -14.16 6.60 3.24
CA LYS A 148 -13.66 5.96 4.45
C LYS A 148 -12.47 5.04 4.16
N GLN A 149 -12.54 4.22 3.11
CA GLN A 149 -11.46 3.31 2.73
C GLN A 149 -10.21 4.07 2.30
N MET A 150 -10.36 5.20 1.59
CA MET A 150 -9.23 6.07 1.26
C MET A 150 -8.57 6.67 2.52
N GLN A 151 -9.36 7.09 3.51
CA GLN A 151 -8.83 7.55 4.79
C GLN A 151 -8.10 6.43 5.54
N GLU A 152 -8.67 5.23 5.57
CA GLU A 152 -8.04 4.06 6.19
C GLU A 152 -6.71 3.71 5.50
N LEU A 153 -6.68 3.74 4.17
CA LEU A 153 -5.47 3.55 3.38
C LEU A 153 -4.41 4.61 3.67
N SER A 154 -4.80 5.90 3.76
CA SER A 154 -3.88 6.99 4.11
C SER A 154 -3.31 6.85 5.53
N ALA A 155 -4.03 6.17 6.43
CA ALA A 155 -3.56 5.81 7.76
C ALA A 155 -2.73 4.51 7.79
N GLY A 156 -2.36 3.97 6.62
CA GLY A 156 -1.58 2.75 6.47
C GLY A 156 -2.36 1.46 6.71
N LYS A 157 -3.69 1.46 6.56
CA LYS A 157 -4.50 0.22 6.66
C LYS A 157 -4.73 -0.37 5.27
N TRP A 158 -3.95 -1.39 4.93
CA TRP A 158 -3.97 -2.03 3.61
C TRP A 158 -5.24 -2.85 3.34
N ASP A 159 -6.02 -3.21 4.38
CA ASP A 159 -7.34 -3.85 4.24
C ASP A 159 -8.35 -3.03 3.43
N ALA A 160 -8.09 -1.75 3.23
CA ALA A 160 -8.90 -0.88 2.39
C ALA A 160 -8.72 -1.14 0.88
N ILE A 161 -7.54 -1.61 0.47
CA ILE A 161 -7.21 -1.81 -0.95
C ILE A 161 -8.14 -2.82 -1.63
N PRO A 162 -8.40 -4.03 -1.07
CA PRO A 162 -9.27 -4.99 -1.73
C PRO A 162 -10.66 -4.44 -2.05
N ILE A 163 -11.22 -3.62 -1.14
CA ILE A 163 -12.52 -2.98 -1.34
C ILE A 163 -12.46 -1.95 -2.46
N LEU A 164 -11.44 -1.09 -2.46
CA LEU A 164 -11.24 -0.07 -3.49
C LEU A 164 -10.99 -0.72 -4.86
N ALA A 165 -10.14 -1.74 -4.92
CA ALA A 165 -9.88 -2.48 -6.15
C ALA A 165 -11.13 -3.22 -6.67
N ALA A 166 -11.96 -3.77 -5.78
CA ALA A 166 -13.22 -4.42 -6.19
C ALA A 166 -14.18 -3.46 -6.91
N ILE A 167 -14.13 -2.17 -6.58
CA ILE A 167 -14.98 -1.12 -7.18
C ILE A 167 -14.37 -0.63 -8.50
N TYR A 168 -13.09 -0.28 -8.49
CA TYR A 168 -12.46 0.48 -9.57
C TYR A 168 -11.70 -0.37 -10.58
N LEU A 169 -11.18 -1.53 -10.21
CA LEU A 169 -10.48 -2.42 -11.13
C LEU A 169 -11.50 -3.38 -11.74
N LYS A 170 -11.72 -3.30 -13.06
CA LYS A 170 -12.77 -4.04 -13.77
C LYS A 170 -12.30 -4.68 -15.07
N LYS A 171 -12.91 -5.81 -15.44
CA LYS A 171 -12.80 -6.37 -16.79
C LYS A 171 -13.67 -5.58 -17.77
N GLU A 172 -13.40 -5.74 -19.06
CA GLU A 172 -14.21 -5.11 -20.10
C GLU A 172 -15.69 -5.52 -20.00
N GLY A 173 -16.59 -4.53 -19.97
CA GLY A 173 -18.03 -4.75 -19.87
C GLY A 173 -18.55 -5.10 -18.48
N GLU A 174 -17.71 -5.16 -17.45
CA GLU A 174 -18.17 -5.36 -16.08
C GLU A 174 -18.93 -4.14 -15.53
N VAL A 175 -20.14 -4.35 -15.06
CA VAL A 175 -20.92 -3.35 -14.31
C VAL A 175 -20.73 -3.61 -12.82
N PHE A 176 -20.52 -2.53 -12.05
CA PHE A 176 -20.34 -2.65 -10.61
C PHE A 176 -21.55 -3.35 -9.96
N ASN A 177 -21.26 -4.26 -9.04
CA ASN A 177 -22.28 -4.96 -8.26
C ASN A 177 -21.91 -4.93 -6.78
N GLU A 178 -22.80 -4.38 -5.94
CA GLU A 178 -22.58 -4.26 -4.49
C GLU A 178 -22.28 -5.59 -3.79
N SER A 179 -22.78 -6.70 -4.31
CA SER A 179 -22.49 -8.03 -3.75
C SER A 179 -21.00 -8.35 -3.76
N TRP A 180 -20.20 -7.72 -4.62
CA TRP A 180 -18.75 -7.82 -4.64
C TRP A 180 -18.10 -7.33 -3.35
N LEU A 181 -18.73 -6.42 -2.62
CA LEU A 181 -18.19 -5.88 -1.37
C LEU A 181 -18.58 -6.73 -0.14
N SER A 182 -19.37 -7.79 -0.33
CA SER A 182 -19.78 -8.66 0.76
C SER A 182 -18.60 -9.49 1.26
N PRO A 183 -18.47 -9.72 2.59
CA PRO A 183 -17.44 -10.60 3.13
C PRO A 183 -17.49 -12.00 2.49
N GLY A 184 -16.33 -12.49 2.02
CA GLY A 184 -16.21 -13.79 1.36
C GLY A 184 -16.75 -13.84 -0.07
N SER A 185 -17.07 -12.69 -0.69
CA SER A 185 -17.38 -12.66 -2.12
C SER A 185 -16.16 -13.08 -2.94
N GLU A 186 -16.40 -13.78 -4.05
CA GLU A 186 -15.34 -14.20 -4.97
C GLU A 186 -14.53 -12.99 -5.48
N ARG A 187 -15.21 -11.89 -5.80
CA ARG A 187 -14.57 -10.66 -6.24
C ARG A 187 -13.64 -10.10 -5.16
N LEU A 188 -14.07 -10.01 -3.92
CA LEU A 188 -13.27 -9.45 -2.84
C LEU A 188 -12.06 -10.34 -2.52
N GLU A 189 -12.25 -11.67 -2.44
CA GLU A 189 -11.15 -12.63 -2.23
C GLU A 189 -10.11 -12.57 -3.35
N MET A 190 -10.56 -12.34 -4.58
CA MET A 190 -9.68 -12.12 -5.72
C MET A 190 -8.83 -10.86 -5.52
N MET A 191 -9.40 -9.77 -5.01
CA MET A 191 -8.65 -8.52 -4.79
C MET A 191 -7.60 -8.62 -3.69
N TYR A 192 -7.76 -9.51 -2.70
CA TYR A 192 -6.69 -9.81 -1.75
C TYR A 192 -5.46 -10.43 -2.41
N ASN A 193 -5.64 -11.15 -3.52
CA ASN A 193 -4.55 -11.78 -4.25
C ASN A 193 -3.98 -10.88 -5.35
N LEU A 194 -4.38 -9.60 -5.40
CA LEU A 194 -3.81 -8.66 -6.35
C LEU A 194 -2.31 -8.47 -6.09
N PRO A 195 -1.50 -8.49 -7.15
CA PRO A 195 -0.14 -7.99 -7.12
C PRO A 195 -0.06 -6.52 -6.65
N MET A 196 1.00 -6.16 -5.91
CA MET A 196 1.12 -4.85 -5.27
C MET A 196 1.27 -3.70 -6.27
N ASP A 197 1.85 -3.94 -7.44
CA ASP A 197 1.93 -2.95 -8.53
C ASP A 197 0.54 -2.51 -9.00
N ILE A 198 -0.38 -3.46 -9.22
CA ILE A 198 -1.77 -3.17 -9.58
C ILE A 198 -2.51 -2.49 -8.42
N ALA A 199 -2.33 -3.00 -7.20
CA ALA A 199 -2.96 -2.44 -6.01
C ALA A 199 -2.57 -0.99 -5.75
N LEU A 200 -1.28 -0.68 -5.89
CA LEU A 200 -0.76 0.67 -5.74
C LEU A 200 -1.18 1.57 -6.90
N ALA A 201 -1.34 1.04 -8.12
CA ALA A 201 -1.91 1.81 -9.23
C ALA A 201 -3.36 2.26 -8.93
N VAL A 202 -4.18 1.39 -8.32
CA VAL A 202 -5.52 1.77 -7.85
C VAL A 202 -5.44 2.85 -6.78
N ALA A 203 -4.56 2.71 -5.79
CA ALA A 203 -4.36 3.70 -4.74
C ALA A 203 -3.95 5.07 -5.31
N PHE A 204 -2.97 5.07 -6.21
CA PHE A 204 -2.43 6.28 -6.84
C PHE A 204 -3.48 6.97 -7.73
N PHE A 205 -4.25 6.19 -8.50
CA PHE A 205 -5.36 6.73 -9.28
C PHE A 205 -6.39 7.46 -8.41
N LEU A 206 -6.79 6.85 -7.28
CA LEU A 206 -7.78 7.44 -6.37
C LEU A 206 -7.25 8.68 -5.67
N GLN A 207 -6.00 8.65 -5.22
CA GLN A 207 -5.34 9.81 -4.62
C GLN A 207 -5.29 10.98 -5.60
N ASN A 208 -4.85 10.74 -6.84
CA ASN A 208 -4.82 11.77 -7.88
C ASN A 208 -6.22 12.31 -8.22
N SER A 209 -7.23 11.43 -8.26
CA SER A 209 -8.62 11.82 -8.52
C SER A 209 -9.16 12.74 -7.42
N MET A 210 -8.88 12.43 -6.16
CA MET A 210 -9.27 13.27 -5.02
C MET A 210 -8.52 14.59 -4.98
N ASP A 211 -7.21 14.58 -5.24
CA ASP A 211 -6.42 15.81 -5.33
C ASP A 211 -6.92 16.74 -6.42
N GLN A 212 -7.30 16.19 -7.58
CA GLN A 212 -7.91 16.97 -8.65
C GLN A 212 -9.28 17.52 -8.24
N PHE A 213 -10.12 16.72 -7.58
CA PHE A 213 -11.41 17.17 -7.06
C PHE A 213 -11.25 18.32 -6.05
N LEU A 214 -10.32 18.19 -5.09
CA LEU A 214 -10.05 19.23 -4.10
C LEU A 214 -9.51 20.51 -4.76
N LYS A 215 -8.60 20.41 -5.72
CA LYS A 215 -8.05 21.57 -6.45
C LYS A 215 -9.10 22.31 -7.30
N THR A 216 -10.11 21.59 -7.77
CA THR A 216 -11.18 22.14 -8.63
C THR A 216 -12.44 22.54 -7.86
N SER A 217 -12.53 22.19 -6.58
CA SER A 217 -13.63 22.61 -5.70
C SER A 217 -13.58 24.12 -5.45
N VAL A 218 -14.66 24.80 -5.84
CA VAL A 218 -14.83 26.27 -5.76
C VAL A 218 -14.68 26.81 -4.33
N TYR A 219 -15.03 26.00 -3.32
CA TYR A 219 -14.95 26.39 -1.91
C TYR A 219 -13.52 26.67 -1.41
N LEU A 220 -12.50 26.05 -2.00
CA LEU A 220 -11.09 26.30 -1.65
C LEU A 220 -10.49 27.52 -2.40
N GLN A 221 -11.15 27.98 -3.47
CA GLN A 221 -10.73 29.18 -4.18
C GLN A 221 -11.22 30.45 -3.47
N GLU A 222 -12.35 30.40 -2.77
CA GLU A 222 -12.87 31.52 -1.98
C GLU A 222 -12.02 31.79 -0.71
N GLU A 223 -11.55 30.76 0.00
CA GLU A 223 -10.70 30.90 1.20
C GLU A 223 -9.34 31.59 0.93
N LYS A 224 -8.76 31.38 -0.26
CA LYS A 224 -7.51 32.05 -0.66
C LYS A 224 -7.71 33.50 -1.11
N THR A 225 -8.94 33.88 -1.44
CA THR A 225 -9.26 35.24 -1.90
C THR A 225 -9.57 36.16 -0.72
N GLU A 226 -10.12 35.63 0.39
CA GLU A 226 -10.43 36.41 1.59
C GLU A 226 -9.22 36.68 2.50
N THR A 227 -8.18 35.84 2.47
CA THR A 227 -6.95 36.04 3.26
C THR A 227 -5.92 36.97 2.59
N GLY A 228 -6.20 37.46 1.38
CA GLY A 228 -5.34 38.35 0.61
C GLY A 228 -5.64 39.85 0.72
N GLN A 229 -6.48 40.28 1.66
CA GLN A 229 -6.71 41.70 1.97
C GLN A 229 -6.12 42.07 3.33
N ILE A 230 -4.83 42.41 3.34
CA ILE A 230 -4.24 43.37 4.29
C ILE A 230 -3.36 44.33 3.48
#